data_AF-A0A1H3F4D2-F1
#
_entry.id   AF-A0A1H3F4D2-F1
#
_cell.length_a   1.000
_cell.length_b   1.000
_cell.length_c   1.000
_cell.angle_alpha   90.00
_cell.angle_beta   90.00
_cell.angle_gamma   90.00
#
_symmetry.space_group_name_H-M   'P 1'
#
loop_
_entity.id
_entity.type
_entity.pdbx_description
1 polymer ?
#
loop_
_entity_poly.entity_id
_entity_poly.type
_entity_poly.pdbx_seq_one_letter_code
_entity_poly.pdbx_strand_id
1 'polypeptide(L)'
;MDEREVYKQALEKWGAEGQITMVFEEMAELQKELCKSLRGKENRIEIAEEIADVEIMLEQMKILFGIEEGVERHKTLKLQRLEGRLKRQEGQLWR
;
A
#
# COMPACT_ATOMS: atom_id res chain seq x y z
N MET A 1 2.71 23.43 4.23
CA MET A 1 2.99 22.46 3.16
C MET A 1 2.03 21.32 3.36
N ASP A 2 1.25 20.94 2.35
CA ASP A 2 0.39 19.75 2.44
C ASP A 2 1.18 18.49 2.03
N GLU A 3 0.60 17.31 2.27
CA GLU A 3 1.22 16.02 1.97
C GLU A 3 1.58 15.88 0.48
N ARG A 4 0.69 16.32 -0.42
CA ARG A 4 0.91 16.21 -1.87
C ARG A 4 2.10 17.07 -2.31
N GLU A 5 2.30 18.22 -1.68
CA GLU A 5 3.45 19.08 -1.93
C GLU A 5 4.77 18.45 -1.45
N VAL A 6 4.76 17.78 -0.29
CA VAL A 6 5.91 16.97 0.19
C VAL A 6 6.28 15.90 -0.84
N TYR A 7 5.29 15.17 -1.35
CA TYR A 7 5.49 14.10 -2.33
C TYR A 7 6.08 14.61 -3.64
N LYS A 8 5.61 15.75 -4.15
CA LYS A 8 6.17 16.37 -5.34
C LYS A 8 7.62 16.79 -5.14
N GLN A 9 7.94 17.44 -4.03
CA GLN A 9 9.32 17.83 -3.72
C GLN A 9 10.25 16.62 -3.59
N ALA A 10 9.74 15.50 -3.06
CA ALA A 10 10.49 14.26 -3.01
C ALA A 10 10.82 13.73 -4.42
N LEU A 11 9.83 13.66 -5.29
CA LEU A 11 10.00 13.25 -6.68
C LEU A 11 10.96 14.18 -7.45
N GLU A 12 10.87 15.50 -7.23
CA GLU A 12 11.77 16.49 -7.84
C GLU A 12 13.22 16.34 -7.34
N LYS A 13 13.40 16.08 -6.05
CA LYS A 13 14.72 16.01 -5.41
C LYS A 13 15.47 14.72 -5.74
N TRP A 14 14.78 13.59 -5.75
CA TRP A 14 15.40 12.26 -5.85
C TRP A 14 15.11 11.55 -7.17
N GLY A 15 14.23 12.09 -8.01
CA GLY A 15 13.92 11.57 -9.33
C GLY A 15 13.04 10.32 -9.29
N ALA A 16 12.50 9.97 -10.46
CA ALA A 16 11.58 8.86 -10.64
C ALA A 16 12.23 7.50 -10.27
N GLU A 17 13.42 7.22 -10.78
CA GLU A 17 14.11 5.95 -10.52
C GLU A 17 14.47 5.78 -9.05
N GLY A 18 14.90 6.85 -8.39
CA GLY A 18 15.20 6.85 -6.96
C GLY A 18 13.96 6.52 -6.13
N GLN A 19 12.84 7.20 -6.40
CA GLN A 19 11.59 6.96 -5.67
C GLN A 19 10.94 5.61 -6.00
N ILE A 20 11.10 5.09 -7.22
CA ILE A 20 10.68 3.72 -7.56
C ILE A 20 11.50 2.70 -6.76
N THR A 21 12.81 2.94 -6.60
CA THR A 21 13.69 2.06 -5.81
C THR A 21 13.29 2.09 -4.34
N MET A 22 12.98 3.27 -3.78
CA MET A 22 12.47 3.40 -2.41
C MET A 22 11.20 2.55 -2.19
N VAL A 23 10.27 2.52 -3.13
CA VAL A 23 9.08 1.64 -3.02
C VAL A 23 9.48 0.18 -2.82
N PHE A 24 10.53 -0.30 -3.48
CA PHE A 24 10.99 -1.69 -3.30
C PHE A 24 11.59 -1.93 -1.92
N GLU A 25 12.31 -0.95 -1.39
CA GLU A 25 12.89 -1.00 -0.04
C GLU A 25 11.76 -1.09 1.00
N GLU A 26 10.82 -0.14 1.02
CA GLU A 26 9.72 -0.12 1.99
C GLU A 26 8.83 -1.37 1.91
N MET A 27 8.58 -1.89 0.69
CA MET A 27 7.83 -3.13 0.53
C MET A 27 8.58 -4.35 1.09
N ALA A 28 9.91 -4.38 0.97
CA ALA A 28 10.74 -5.45 1.53
C ALA A 28 10.80 -5.35 3.06
N GLU A 29 10.83 -4.14 3.61
CA GLU A 29 10.83 -3.87 5.04
C GLU A 29 9.49 -4.28 5.68
N LEU A 30 8.36 -3.90 5.08
CA LEU A 30 7.04 -4.36 5.47
C LEU A 30 6.93 -5.90 5.39
N GLN A 31 7.43 -6.51 4.32
CA GLN A 31 7.46 -7.97 4.20
C GLN A 31 8.25 -8.63 5.34
N LYS A 32 9.41 -8.06 5.71
CA LYS A 32 10.26 -8.50 6.82
C LYS A 32 9.49 -8.46 8.15
N GLU A 33 8.79 -7.37 8.47
CA GLU A 33 8.04 -7.27 9.72
C GLU A 33 6.79 -8.17 9.75
N LEU A 34 6.07 -8.32 8.64
CA LEU A 34 4.98 -9.29 8.55
C LEU A 34 5.48 -10.73 8.76
N CYS A 35 6.64 -11.07 8.19
CA CYS A 35 7.26 -12.39 8.41
C CYS A 35 7.64 -12.64 9.87
N LYS A 36 8.11 -11.61 10.59
CA LYS A 36 8.38 -11.70 12.04
C LYS A 36 7.08 -11.88 12.82
N SER A 37 6.02 -11.17 12.46
CA SER A 37 4.69 -11.29 13.08
C SER A 37 4.13 -12.71 12.96
N LEU A 38 4.23 -13.30 11.76
CA LEU A 38 3.81 -14.70 11.51
C LEU A 38 4.57 -15.72 12.35
N ARG A 39 5.76 -15.38 12.86
CA ARG A 39 6.56 -16.22 13.77
C ARG A 39 6.28 -15.92 15.25
N GLY A 40 5.23 -15.15 15.53
CA GLY A 40 4.79 -14.82 16.90
C GLY A 40 5.56 -13.66 17.54
N LYS A 41 6.33 -12.87 16.77
CA LYS A 41 6.94 -11.64 17.31
C LYS A 41 5.84 -10.61 17.60
N GLU A 42 5.93 -9.94 18.75
CA GLU A 42 5.16 -8.73 19.02
C GLU A 42 5.86 -7.52 18.39
N ASN A 43 5.49 -7.17 17.15
CA ASN A 43 6.12 -6.10 16.38
C ASN A 43 5.09 -5.19 15.67
N ARG A 44 3.97 -4.91 16.36
CA ARG A 44 2.87 -4.10 15.78
C ARG A 44 3.28 -2.66 15.50
N ILE A 45 4.21 -2.11 16.27
CA ILE A 45 4.71 -0.74 16.08
C ILE A 45 5.50 -0.69 14.78
N GLU A 46 6.43 -1.64 14.59
CA GLU A 46 7.21 -1.73 13.37
C GLU A 46 6.31 -1.99 12.15
N ILE A 47 5.32 -2.87 12.24
CA ILE A 47 4.36 -3.05 11.13
C ILE A 47 3.63 -1.75 10.79
N ALA A 48 3.23 -0.96 11.79
CA ALA A 48 2.52 0.29 11.54
C ALA A 48 3.40 1.34 10.86
N GLU A 49 4.67 1.42 11.24
CA GLU A 49 5.69 2.28 10.60
C GLU A 49 5.86 1.89 9.13
N GLU A 50 6.16 0.62 8.86
CA GLU A 50 6.44 0.11 7.52
C GLU A 50 5.19 0.19 6.59
N ILE A 51 3.98 0.10 7.15
CA ILE A 51 2.74 0.35 6.38
C ILE A 51 2.65 1.83 6.00
N ALA A 52 2.94 2.75 6.92
CA ALA A 52 2.90 4.18 6.65
C ALA A 52 3.90 4.58 5.56
N ASP A 53 5.12 4.02 5.61
CA ASP A 53 6.15 4.26 4.60
C ASP A 53 5.71 3.74 3.22
N VAL A 54 5.13 2.53 3.16
CA VAL A 54 4.54 2.00 1.93
C VAL A 54 3.38 2.87 1.43
N GLU A 55 2.48 3.36 2.29
CA GLU A 55 1.38 4.24 1.89
C GLU A 55 1.90 5.54 1.27
N ILE A 56 2.90 6.17 1.88
CA ILE A 56 3.56 7.38 1.36
C ILE A 56 4.20 7.10 0.00
N MET A 57 4.94 6.00 -0.14
CA MET A 57 5.56 5.60 -1.41
C MET A 57 4.51 5.35 -2.50
N LEU A 58 3.38 4.72 -2.16
CA LEU A 58 2.29 4.52 -3.11
C LEU A 58 1.62 5.83 -3.54
N GLU A 59 1.45 6.81 -2.65
CA GLU A 59 0.95 8.13 -3.04
C GLU A 59 1.93 8.85 -3.98
N GLN A 60 3.24 8.78 -3.73
CA GLN A 60 4.25 9.30 -4.65
C GLN A 60 4.17 8.63 -6.02
N MET A 61 3.98 7.31 -6.09
CA MET A 61 3.83 6.59 -7.36
C MET A 61 2.58 7.00 -8.13
N LYS A 62 1.45 7.23 -7.43
CA LYS A 62 0.25 7.73 -8.10
C LYS A 62 0.49 9.08 -8.75
N ILE A 63 1.17 10.00 -8.06
CA ILE A 63 1.54 11.32 -8.56
C ILE A 63 2.50 11.20 -9.74
N LEU A 64 3.55 10.39 -9.59
CA LEU A 64 4.60 10.19 -10.61
C LEU A 64 4.03 9.70 -11.94
N PHE A 65 3.06 8.78 -11.91
CA PHE A 65 2.45 8.22 -13.11
C PHE A 65 1.14 8.92 -13.52
N GLY A 66 0.59 9.81 -12.69
CA GLY A 66 -0.70 10.48 -12.92
C GLY A 66 -1.89 9.51 -12.97
N ILE A 67 -1.93 8.55 -12.03
CA ILE A 67 -2.86 7.41 -12.06
C ILE A 67 -3.81 7.33 -10.85
N GLU A 68 -3.96 8.41 -10.08
CA GLU A 68 -4.80 8.45 -8.87
C GLU A 68 -6.23 7.93 -9.14
N GLU A 69 -6.91 8.46 -10.16
CA GLU A 69 -8.27 8.05 -10.53
C GLU A 69 -8.34 6.59 -10.97
N GLY A 70 -7.33 6.13 -11.71
CA GLY A 70 -7.22 4.75 -12.17
C GLY A 70 -7.09 3.78 -11.01
N VAL A 71 -6.23 4.11 -10.04
CA VAL A 71 -6.05 3.31 -8.82
C VAL A 71 -7.35 3.23 -8.02
N GLU A 72 -8.06 4.35 -7.83
CA GLU A 72 -9.30 4.36 -7.04
C GLU A 72 -10.43 3.57 -7.71
N ARG A 73 -10.56 3.67 -9.04
CA ARG A 73 -11.50 2.83 -9.82
C ARG A 73 -11.17 1.35 -9.65
N HIS A 74 -9.89 0.98 -9.74
CA HIS A 74 -9.46 -0.42 -9.57
C HIS A 74 -9.68 -0.92 -8.14
N LYS A 75 -9.44 -0.09 -7.11
CA LYS A 75 -9.73 -0.42 -5.70
C LYS A 75 -11.22 -0.71 -5.51
N THR A 76 -12.10 0.18 -5.98
CA THR A 76 -13.55 0.02 -5.89
C THR A 76 -14.00 -1.32 -6.49
N LEU A 77 -13.58 -1.63 -7.73
CA LEU A 77 -13.94 -2.89 -8.40
C LEU A 77 -13.38 -4.13 -7.69
N LYS A 78 -12.18 -4.05 -7.12
CA LYS A 78 -11.57 -5.15 -6.36
C LYS A 78 -12.32 -5.39 -5.05
N LEU A 79 -12.74 -4.33 -4.35
CA LEU A 79 -13.53 -4.42 -3.12
C LEU A 79 -14.91 -5.04 -3.38
N GLN A 80 -15.62 -4.60 -4.43
CA GLN A 80 -16.89 -5.21 -4.83
C GLN A 80 -16.75 -6.72 -5.13
N ARG A 81 -15.66 -7.12 -5.79
CA ARG A 81 -15.37 -8.55 -6.03
C ARG A 81 -15.07 -9.31 -4.75
N LEU A 82 -14.37 -8.71 -3.80
CA LEU A 82 -14.10 -9.31 -2.49
C LEU A 82 -15.41 -9.51 -1.72
N GLU A 83 -16.25 -8.48 -1.63
CA GLU A 83 -17.57 -8.55 -1.00
C GLU A 83 -18.43 -9.66 -1.61
N GLY A 84 -18.46 -9.76 -2.94
CA GLY A 84 -19.18 -10.83 -3.63
C GLY A 84 -18.65 -12.24 -3.32
N ARG A 85 -17.34 -12.40 -3.04
CA ARG A 85 -16.77 -13.70 -2.62
C ARG A 85 -17.20 -14.07 -1.20
N LEU A 86 -17.20 -13.10 -0.28
CA LEU A 86 -17.60 -13.31 1.12
C LEU A 86 -19.07 -13.74 1.22
N LYS A 87 -19.98 -13.02 0.53
CA LYS A 87 -21.42 -13.37 0.50
C LYS A 87 -21.69 -14.78 -0.03
N ARG A 88 -20.90 -15.24 -1.02
CA ARG A 88 -21.03 -16.61 -1.55
C ARG A 88 -20.58 -17.68 -0.56
N GLN A 89 -19.53 -17.43 0.21
CA GLN A 89 -19.06 -18.35 1.25
C GLN A 89 -20.05 -18.43 2.41
N GLU A 90 -20.61 -17.29 2.85
CA GLU A 90 -21.67 -17.26 3.86
C GLU A 90 -22.91 -18.06 3.41
N GLY A 91 -23.37 -17.87 2.17
CA GLY A 91 -24.50 -18.63 1.62
C GLY A 91 -24.25 -20.12 1.39
N GLN A 92 -23.01 -20.59 1.47
CA GLN A 92 -22.65 -22.02 1.44
C GLN A 92 -22.62 -22.64 2.85
N LEU A 93 -22.32 -21.86 3.89
CA LEU A 93 -22.34 -22.31 5.29
C LEU A 93 -23.76 -22.59 5.81
N TRP A 94 -24.78 -22.01 5.18
CA TRP A 94 -26.19 -22.16 5.56
C TRP A 94 -27.00 -23.12 4.65
N ARG A 95 -26.33 -23.96 3.86
CA ARG A 95 -26.94 -25.09 3.13
C ARG A 95 -26.43 -26.41 3.66
#